data_AF-T1BWV4-F1
#
_entry.id   AF-T1BWV4-F1
#
_cell.length_a   1.000
_cell.length_b   1.000
_cell.length_c   1.000
_cell.angle_alpha   90.00
_cell.angle_beta   90.00
_cell.angle_gamma   90.00
#
_symmetry.space_group_name_H-M   'P 1'
#
loop_
_entity.id
_entity.type
_entity.pdbx_description
1 polymer ?
#
loop_
_entity_poly.entity_id
_entity_poly.type
_entity_poly.pdbx_seq_one_letter_code
_entity_poly.pdbx_strand_id
1 'polypeptide(L)'
;VVLRADEVRAAVEIARDHHLTIVSDETYESLIYEGTHLSPSSVAGGDVPVVTIGSFSKLYAMTGWRAGFAVAPPELRPHSR
;
A
#
# COMPACT_ATOMS: atom_id res chain seq x y z
N VAL A 1 -1.13 -10.33 10.25
CA VAL A 1 -2.43 -9.70 10.59
C VAL A 1 -2.91 -9.01 9.34
N VAL A 2 -4.15 -9.26 8.93
CA VAL A 2 -4.76 -8.60 7.76
C VAL A 2 -5.72 -7.55 8.30
N LEU A 3 -5.61 -6.31 7.83
CA LEU A 3 -6.55 -5.25 8.20
C LEU A 3 -7.93 -5.59 7.67
N ARG A 4 -8.95 -5.37 8.50
CA ARG A 4 -10.34 -5.56 8.06
C ARG A 4 -10.75 -4.44 7.12
N ALA A 5 -11.76 -4.73 6.29
CA ALA A 5 -12.21 -3.77 5.28
C ALA A 5 -12.83 -2.48 5.88
N ASP A 6 -13.38 -2.53 7.10
CA ASP A 6 -13.82 -1.35 7.86
C ASP A 6 -12.64 -0.49 8.31
N GLU A 7 -11.55 -1.10 8.78
CA GLU A 7 -10.34 -0.41 9.22
C GLU A 7 -9.64 0.31 8.06
N VAL A 8 -9.54 -0.37 6.90
CA VAL A 8 -8.96 0.22 5.69
C VAL A 8 -9.79 1.42 5.22
N ARG A 9 -11.12 1.29 5.18
CA ARG A 9 -12.00 2.42 4.82
C ARG A 9 -11.88 3.58 5.79
N ALA A 10 -11.89 3.32 7.10
CA ALA A 10 -11.72 4.36 8.10
C ALA A 10 -10.38 5.10 7.95
N ALA A 11 -9.28 4.39 7.67
CA ALA A 11 -7.99 5.02 7.41
C ALA A 11 -8.01 5.92 6.16
N VAL A 12 -8.69 5.49 5.09
CA VAL A 12 -8.86 6.29 3.87
C VAL A 12 -9.70 7.53 4.13
N GLU A 13 -10.80 7.43 4.87
CA GLU A 13 -11.62 8.60 5.23
C GLU A 13 -10.85 9.60 6.09
N ILE A 14 -10.09 9.13 7.08
CA ILE A 14 -9.20 10.01 7.88
C ILE A 14 -8.19 10.71 6.98
N ALA A 15 -7.58 9.98 6.04
CA ALA A 15 -6.63 10.58 5.12
C ALA A 15 -7.29 11.63 4.20
N ARG A 16 -8.52 11.37 3.74
CA ARG A 16 -9.32 12.30 2.95
C ARG A 16 -9.62 13.58 3.73
N ASP A 17 -10.17 13.46 4.93
CA ASP A 17 -10.58 14.60 5.76
C ASP A 17 -9.39 15.49 6.13
N HIS A 18 -8.23 14.88 6.34
CA HIS A 18 -7.03 15.57 6.79
C HIS A 18 -5.99 15.84 5.69
N HIS A 19 -6.33 15.57 4.42
CA HIS A 19 -5.45 15.78 3.27
C HIS A 19 -4.08 15.08 3.43
N LEU A 20 -4.11 13.85 3.95
CA LEU A 20 -2.92 13.03 4.22
C LEU A 20 -2.61 12.08 3.07
N THR A 21 -1.33 11.71 2.98
CA THR A 21 -0.88 10.60 2.13
C THR A 21 -0.85 9.31 2.94
N ILE A 22 -1.31 8.21 2.33
CA ILE A 22 -1.19 6.86 2.90
C ILE A 22 0.05 6.19 2.32
N VAL A 23 0.90 5.63 3.19
CA VAL A 23 1.95 4.69 2.79
C VAL A 23 1.51 3.29 3.21
N SER A 24 1.29 2.42 2.25
CA SER A 24 0.86 1.04 2.47
C SER A 24 1.99 0.06 2.17
N ASP A 25 2.54 -0.59 3.20
CA ASP A 25 3.48 -1.70 3.03
C ASP A 25 2.70 -3.00 2.82
N GLU A 26 2.66 -3.43 1.56
CA GLU A 26 1.89 -4.59 1.09
C GLU A 26 2.82 -5.77 0.75
N THR A 27 4.04 -5.80 1.30
CA THR A 27 5.05 -6.85 1.06
C THR A 27 4.56 -8.29 1.30
N TYR A 28 3.50 -8.47 2.10
CA TYR A 28 2.91 -9.77 2.42
C TYR A 28 1.54 -10.00 1.78
N GLU A 29 1.11 -9.19 0.81
CA GLU A 29 -0.23 -9.30 0.20
C GLU A 29 -0.56 -10.70 -0.35
N SER A 30 0.45 -11.43 -0.82
CA SER A 30 0.31 -12.77 -1.38
C SER A 30 0.49 -13.90 -0.35
N LEU A 31 0.74 -13.57 0.92
CA LEU A 31 1.04 -14.51 2.02
C LEU A 31 -0.05 -14.43 3.10
N ILE A 32 -1.30 -14.61 2.68
CA ILE A 32 -2.47 -14.55 3.55
C ILE A 32 -3.00 -15.96 3.79
N TYR A 33 -2.97 -16.40 5.05
CA TYR A 33 -3.50 -17.70 5.45
C TYR A 33 -5.01 -17.65 5.74
N GLU A 34 -5.49 -16.54 6.32
CA GLU A 34 -6.91 -16.30 6.65
C GLU A 34 -7.27 -14.83 6.39
N GLY A 35 -8.49 -14.59 5.91
CA GLY A 35 -8.98 -13.26 5.54
C GLY A 35 -8.69 -12.88 4.08
N THR A 36 -8.91 -11.61 3.74
CA THR A 36 -8.67 -11.07 2.39
C THR A 36 -8.04 -9.69 2.53
N HIS A 37 -6.92 -9.47 1.85
CA HIS A 37 -6.28 -8.17 1.81
C HIS A 37 -7.07 -7.21 0.92
N LEU A 38 -7.25 -5.99 1.42
CA LEU A 38 -7.87 -4.90 0.71
C LEU A 38 -6.86 -3.76 0.65
N SER A 39 -6.28 -3.52 -0.53
CA SER A 39 -5.34 -2.41 -0.68
C SER A 39 -6.05 -1.07 -0.46
N PRO A 40 -5.52 -0.16 0.37
CA PRO A 40 -6.06 1.19 0.52
C PRO A 40 -6.14 1.94 -0.82
N SER A 41 -5.24 1.65 -1.76
CA SER A 41 -5.25 2.25 -3.10
C SER A 41 -6.54 1.98 -3.87
N SER A 42 -7.13 0.79 -3.69
CA SER A 42 -8.40 0.41 -4.31
C SER A 42 -9.62 1.12 -3.70
N VAL A 43 -9.53 1.50 -2.43
CA VAL A 43 -10.58 2.19 -1.68
C VAL A 43 -10.49 3.70 -1.89
N ALA A 44 -9.27 4.24 -1.98
CA ALA A 44 -8.99 5.65 -2.20
C ALA A 44 -9.57 6.20 -3.50
N GLY A 45 -9.86 5.39 -4.52
CA GLY A 45 -10.55 5.87 -5.73
C GLY A 45 -9.86 7.01 -6.50
N GLY A 46 -8.60 7.32 -6.17
CA GLY A 46 -7.80 8.39 -6.76
C GLY A 46 -7.85 9.75 -6.05
N ASP A 47 -8.68 9.94 -5.01
CA ASP A 47 -8.78 11.24 -4.31
C ASP A 47 -7.87 11.34 -3.07
N VAL A 48 -7.45 10.21 -2.53
CA VAL A 48 -6.42 10.10 -1.49
C VAL A 48 -5.13 9.58 -2.11
N PRO A 49 -4.00 10.30 -1.98
CA PRO A 49 -2.72 9.80 -2.48
C PRO A 49 -2.26 8.60 -1.66
N VAL A 50 -2.05 7.46 -2.34
CA VAL A 50 -1.57 6.21 -1.73
C VAL A 50 -0.26 5.77 -2.38
N VAL A 51 0.77 5.55 -1.57
CA VAL A 51 2.03 4.92 -1.97
C VAL A 51 2.01 3.47 -1.51
N THR A 52 1.88 2.53 -2.45
CA THR A 52 1.95 1.10 -2.16
C THR A 52 3.37 0.59 -2.33
N ILE A 53 3.91 -0.09 -1.32
CA ILE A 53 5.27 -0.64 -1.29
C ILE A 53 5.18 -2.17 -1.32
N GLY A 54 5.99 -2.80 -2.17
CA GLY A 54 6.12 -4.26 -2.24
C GLY A 54 7.59 -4.71 -2.24
N SER A 55 7.82 -5.99 -1.92
CA SER A 55 9.15 -6.60 -1.97
C SER A 55 9.15 -8.01 -2.52
N PHE A 56 10.20 -8.33 -3.27
CA PHE A 56 10.46 -9.69 -3.78
C PHE A 56 10.91 -10.67 -2.68
N SER A 57 11.25 -10.16 -1.49
CA SER A 57 11.78 -10.94 -0.38
C SER A 57 10.84 -12.06 0.08
N LYS A 58 9.53 -11.84 -0.01
CA LYS A 58 8.52 -12.72 0.60
C LYS A 58 7.77 -13.54 -0.44
N LEU A 59 7.34 -12.90 -1.53
CA LEU A 59 6.68 -13.60 -2.63
C LEU A 59 7.62 -14.57 -3.36
N TYR A 60 8.89 -14.21 -3.56
CA TYR A 60 9.84 -14.98 -4.36
C TYR A 60 11.00 -15.58 -3.55
N ALA A 61 10.96 -15.50 -2.22
CA ALA A 61 12.06 -15.93 -1.34
C ALA A 61 13.43 -15.28 -1.65
N MET A 62 13.43 -14.08 -2.26
CA MET A 62 14.64 -13.38 -2.70
C MET A 62 15.18 -12.40 -1.65
N THR A 63 15.19 -12.78 -0.36
CA THR A 63 15.56 -11.88 0.75
C THR A 63 16.96 -11.24 0.58
N GLY A 64 17.89 -11.95 -0.04
CA GLY A 64 19.26 -11.49 -0.30
C GLY A 64 19.42 -10.48 -1.45
N TRP A 65 18.42 -10.32 -2.31
CA TRP A 65 18.51 -9.43 -3.49
C TRP A 65 18.30 -7.96 -3.14
N ARG A 66 17.75 -7.68 -1.96
CA ARG A 66 17.50 -6.32 -1.44
C ARG A 66 16.71 -5.46 -2.45
N ALA A 67 15.74 -6.08 -3.12
CA ALA A 67 14.93 -5.44 -4.15
C ALA A 67 13.45 -5.35 -3.72
N GLY A 68 12.80 -4.28 -4.17
CA GLY A 68 11.38 -4.00 -3.99
C GLY A 68 10.91 -2.95 -4.98
N PHE A 69 9.65 -2.53 -4.85
CA PHE A 69 9.06 -1.53 -5.71
C PHE A 69 8.11 -0.63 -4.90
N ALA A 70 7.85 0.56 -5.44
CA ALA A 70 6.81 1.44 -4.94
C ALA A 70 5.93 1.88 -6.11
N VAL A 71 4.61 1.85 -5.91
CA VAL A 71 3.62 2.42 -6.81
C VAL A 71 3.08 3.66 -6.13
N ALA A 72 3.22 4.81 -6.79
CA ALA A 72 2.79 6.10 -6.26
C ALA A 72 2.06 6.91 -7.35
N PRO A 73 1.09 7.75 -6.97
CA PRO A 73 0.43 8.66 -7.91
C PRO A 73 1.45 9.63 -8.52
N PRO A 74 1.19 10.13 -9.75
CA PRO A 74 2.12 11.00 -10.47
C PRO A 74 2.57 12.22 -9.66
N GLU A 75 1.67 12.82 -8.86
CA GLU A 75 1.97 14.01 -8.06
C GLU A 75 3.04 13.77 -6.97
N LEU A 76 3.16 12.52 -6.49
CA LEU A 76 4.12 12.13 -5.46
C LEU A 76 5.41 11.56 -6.04
N ARG A 77 5.52 11.38 -7.37
CA ARG A 77 6.77 10.93 -7.96
C ARG A 77 7.87 11.93 -7.59
N PRO A 78 9.05 11.45 -7.18
CA PRO A 78 10.17 12.34 -6.95
C PRO A 78 10.34 13.22 -8.18
N HIS A 79 10.51 14.53 -7.97
CA HIS A 79 11.00 15.41 -9.01
C HIS A 79 12.47 15.05 -9.25
N SER A 80 12.73 13.89 -9.86
CA SER A 80 14.05 13.55 -10.34
C SER A 80 14.36 14.50 -11.50
N ARG A 81 15.28 15.43 -11.22
CA ARG A 81 16.13 16.03 -12.25
C ARG A 81 16.78 14.96 -13.11
#